data_AF-A0A3Q3BGQ5-F1
#
_entry.id   AF-A0A3Q3BGQ5-F1
#
_cell.length_a   1.000
_cell.length_b   1.000
_cell.length_c   1.000
_cell.angle_alpha   90.00
_cell.angle_beta   90.00
_cell.angle_gamma   90.00
#
_symmetry.space_group_name_H-M   'P 1'
#
loop_
_entity.id
_entity.type
_entity.pdbx_description
1 polymer ?
#
loop_
_entity_poly.entity_id
_entity_poly.type
_entity_poly.pdbx_seq_one_letter_code
_entity_poly.pdbx_strand_id
1 'polypeptide(L)'
;RTELQRKIQLLGDRAAFYESSQSTIKKNQESIRQLRQENKRLYKKLAEAKAGDEHVVGEAFHNRGLEKDAFRNMSGRQAALATVDQKVLSKTKRLNALKHTTQTYQQRLAELKLEYNRMKPGGGGGGDAGRALSSDARARKREEDATKLRALENRLEKTQLKCKEAESIMAYYLKLKRHLQDESLTFQVQLDGLEAEILKHREELHNLQVMNNDAQLSREAAKAELHQQEDLLSKERKERERIITSYRKMVEERRAQAERVDRKQVQRPAVQPDELSSEAQRSTTRMAAEEERAVSSFEDAFRRIKDATGVTDIHEIVERFVSQKETHRHLEKLKGENEEVLQQLKEQKELLHRQFEEIRYSGEAKLSEQQQLEECEQQLQAQQLRCDTAKESLDWLLKTLSTVRAGVEHLAEKLQHIEDRAAEVRPDSDELVLQLLIQSELKLQALQAELEGADLDAIMKEMEEDEQFYVRIEGKLPEYNTRVRLPEDRALEPPDD
;
A
#
# COMPACT_ATOMS: atom_id res chain seq x y z
N ARG A 1 5.67 -51.42 47.65
CA ARG A 1 6.01 -51.01 46.25
C ARG A 1 5.26 -49.74 45.84
N THR A 2 3.96 -49.62 46.15
CA THR A 2 3.10 -48.46 45.89
C THR A 2 3.49 -47.19 46.66
N GLU A 3 3.92 -47.29 47.92
CA GLU A 3 4.38 -46.12 48.70
C GLU A 3 5.67 -45.49 48.18
N LEU A 4 6.59 -46.33 47.70
CA LEU A 4 7.86 -45.89 47.11
C LEU A 4 7.63 -45.13 45.79
N GLN A 5 6.69 -45.58 44.97
CA GLN A 5 6.28 -44.88 43.75
C GLN A 5 5.63 -43.52 44.04
N ARG A 6 4.73 -43.42 45.04
CA ARG A 6 4.16 -42.13 45.44
C ARG A 6 5.22 -41.15 45.97
N LYS A 7 6.20 -41.65 46.72
CA LYS A 7 7.29 -40.83 47.25
C LYS A 7 8.23 -40.32 46.15
N ILE A 8 8.49 -41.14 45.13
CA ILE A 8 9.25 -40.74 43.94
C ILE A 8 8.46 -39.69 43.12
N GLN A 9 7.16 -39.88 42.95
CA GLN A 9 6.31 -38.94 42.21
C GLN A 9 6.22 -37.57 42.91
N LEU A 10 6.03 -37.55 44.24
CA LEU A 10 6.07 -36.32 45.04
C LEU A 10 7.42 -35.59 44.99
N LEU A 11 8.53 -36.32 44.89
CA LEU A 11 9.86 -35.73 44.72
C LEU A 11 10.04 -35.12 43.32
N GLY A 12 9.52 -35.79 42.28
CA GLY A 12 9.49 -35.26 40.91
C GLY A 12 8.63 -34.00 40.79
N ASP A 13 7.44 -34.01 41.37
CA ASP A 13 6.54 -32.85 41.38
C ASP A 13 7.19 -31.68 42.13
N ARG A 14 7.81 -31.93 43.29
CA ARG A 14 8.53 -30.90 44.05
C ARG A 14 9.70 -30.29 43.29
N ALA A 15 10.43 -31.10 42.51
CA ALA A 15 11.51 -30.62 41.65
C ALA A 15 10.96 -29.76 40.50
N ALA A 16 9.90 -30.22 39.82
CA ALA A 16 9.25 -29.47 38.74
C ALA A 16 8.66 -28.13 39.22
N PHE A 17 8.02 -28.10 40.40
CA PHE A 17 7.55 -26.86 41.02
C PHE A 17 8.69 -25.91 41.37
N TYR A 18 9.81 -26.43 41.86
CA TYR A 18 10.99 -25.62 42.16
C TYR A 18 11.62 -25.04 40.89
N GLU A 19 11.75 -25.83 39.83
CA GLU A 19 12.26 -25.39 38.54
C GLU A 19 11.34 -24.36 37.86
N SER A 20 10.02 -24.58 37.91
CA SER A 20 9.03 -23.63 37.40
C SER A 20 9.06 -22.30 38.18
N SER A 21 9.18 -22.37 39.51
CA SER A 21 9.34 -21.18 40.36
C SER A 21 10.63 -20.44 40.06
N GLN A 22 11.76 -21.15 39.93
CA GLN A 22 13.05 -20.55 39.55
C GLN A 22 13.03 -19.93 38.16
N SER A 23 12.37 -20.57 37.18
CA SER A 23 12.16 -20.03 35.84
C SER A 23 11.33 -18.74 35.89
N THR A 24 10.26 -18.73 36.70
CA THR A 24 9.41 -17.55 36.89
C THR A 24 10.17 -16.41 37.57
N ILE A 25 11.00 -16.71 38.56
CA ILE A 25 11.87 -15.71 39.23
C ILE A 25 12.87 -15.12 38.22
N LYS A 26 13.51 -15.95 37.37
CA LYS A 26 14.42 -15.48 36.33
C LYS A 26 13.71 -14.58 35.32
N LYS A 27 12.54 -14.97 34.83
CA LYS A 27 11.70 -14.15 33.94
C LYS A 27 11.33 -12.81 34.60
N ASN A 28 10.91 -12.82 35.86
CA ASN A 28 10.59 -11.60 36.60
C ASN A 28 11.82 -10.70 36.78
N GLN A 29 13.01 -11.27 37.04
CA GLN A 29 14.25 -10.50 37.12
C GLN A 29 14.62 -9.87 35.77
N GLU A 30 14.42 -10.58 34.67
CA GLU A 30 14.62 -10.06 33.32
C GLU A 30 13.64 -8.92 33.01
N SER A 31 12.35 -9.08 33.32
CA SER A 31 11.35 -8.02 33.18
C SER A 31 11.69 -6.78 34.03
N ILE A 32 12.15 -6.95 35.27
CA ILE A 32 12.59 -5.82 36.12
C ILE A 32 13.80 -5.12 35.49
N ARG A 33 14.76 -5.86 34.92
CA ARG A 33 15.91 -5.26 34.23
C ARG A 33 15.47 -4.47 33.01
N GLN A 34 14.56 -5.02 32.20
CA GLN A 34 13.98 -4.34 31.04
C GLN A 34 13.26 -3.05 31.46
N LEU A 35 12.36 -3.12 32.44
CA LEU A 35 11.63 -1.96 32.97
C LEU A 35 12.57 -0.88 33.55
N ARG A 36 13.69 -1.27 34.18
CA ARG A 36 14.70 -0.31 34.66
C ARG A 36 15.44 0.36 33.50
N GLN A 37 15.77 -0.38 32.45
CA GLN A 37 16.39 0.18 31.24
C GLN A 37 15.43 1.13 30.52
N GLU A 38 14.16 0.76 30.42
CA GLU A 38 13.11 1.61 29.87
C GLU A 38 12.91 2.88 30.68
N ASN A 39 12.80 2.79 32.01
CA ASN A 39 12.74 3.98 32.86
C ASN A 39 13.95 4.89 32.66
N LYS A 40 15.17 4.32 32.59
CA LYS A 40 16.39 5.10 32.31
C LYS A 40 16.32 5.79 30.94
N ARG A 41 15.80 5.11 29.91
CA ARG A 41 15.58 5.70 28.58
C ARG A 41 14.53 6.81 28.62
N LEU A 42 13.42 6.61 29.33
CA LEU A 42 12.36 7.60 29.49
C LEU A 42 12.85 8.85 30.24
N TYR A 43 13.65 8.70 31.30
CA TYR A 43 14.26 9.83 31.99
C TYR A 43 15.22 10.62 31.08
N LYS A 44 15.99 9.95 30.23
CA LYS A 44 16.84 10.62 29.22
C LYS A 44 15.99 11.41 28.21
N LYS A 45 14.97 10.77 27.64
CA LYS A 45 14.03 11.43 26.71
C LYS A 45 13.34 12.65 27.34
N LEU A 46 12.93 12.54 28.60
CA LEU A 46 12.34 13.65 29.35
C LEU A 46 13.34 14.79 29.54
N ALA A 47 14.60 14.48 29.88
CA ALA A 47 15.65 15.48 30.04
C ALA A 47 15.98 16.18 28.71
N GLU A 48 16.07 15.43 27.61
CA GLU A 48 16.28 15.96 26.26
C GLU A 48 15.13 16.87 25.83
N ALA A 49 13.87 16.46 26.06
CA ALA A 49 12.70 17.28 25.76
C ALA A 49 12.67 18.59 26.57
N LYS A 50 12.98 18.52 27.87
CA LYS A 50 13.08 19.72 28.73
C LYS A 50 14.21 20.66 28.29
N ALA A 51 15.37 20.11 27.92
CA ALA A 51 16.47 20.91 27.40
C ALA A 51 16.12 21.57 26.05
N GLY A 52 15.38 20.87 25.18
CA GLY A 52 14.84 21.44 23.94
C GLY A 52 13.85 22.57 24.19
N ASP A 53 12.93 22.40 25.15
CA ASP A 53 12.00 23.46 25.55
C ASP A 53 12.72 24.68 26.13
N GLU A 54 13.73 24.48 27.01
CA GLU A 54 14.56 25.55 27.55
C GLU A 54 15.33 26.31 26.45
N HIS A 55 15.80 25.61 25.42
CA HIS A 55 16.46 26.23 24.26
C HIS A 55 15.50 27.10 23.45
N VAL A 56 14.32 26.57 23.11
CA VAL A 56 13.28 27.29 22.35
C VAL A 56 12.81 28.54 23.10
N VAL A 57 12.57 28.42 24.41
CA VAL A 57 12.25 29.58 25.26
C VAL A 57 13.45 30.54 25.33
N GLY A 58 14.67 30.02 25.42
CA GLY A 58 15.90 30.79 25.47
C GLY A 58 16.13 31.67 24.24
N GLU A 59 15.89 31.14 23.05
CA GLU A 59 16.01 31.83 21.77
C GLU A 59 14.84 32.80 21.53
N ALA A 60 13.60 32.34 21.70
CA ALA A 60 12.42 33.16 21.44
C ALA A 60 12.31 34.39 22.36
N PHE A 61 12.82 34.28 23.60
CA PHE A 61 12.76 35.34 24.60
C PHE A 61 14.13 35.97 24.90
N HIS A 62 15.12 35.80 24.02
CA HIS A 62 16.48 36.34 24.20
C HIS A 62 16.50 37.86 24.48
N ASN A 63 15.60 38.61 23.86
CA ASN A 63 15.51 40.08 23.97
C ASN A 63 14.58 40.58 25.10
N ARG A 64 14.00 39.68 25.92
CA ARG A 64 12.94 40.02 26.90
C ARG A 64 13.35 39.89 28.38
N GLY A 65 14.64 39.72 28.65
CA GLY A 65 15.27 39.90 29.96
C GLY A 65 14.52 39.25 31.13
N LEU A 66 13.75 40.05 31.87
CA LEU A 66 13.03 39.66 33.09
C LEU A 66 11.84 38.70 32.84
N GLU A 67 11.25 38.71 31.63
CA GLU A 67 10.14 37.81 31.30
C GLU A 67 10.63 36.36 31.11
N LYS A 68 11.90 36.18 30.76
CA LYS A 68 12.49 34.86 30.47
C LYS A 68 12.47 33.93 31.70
N ASP A 69 12.71 34.47 32.89
CA ASP A 69 12.73 33.68 34.12
C ASP A 69 11.33 33.18 34.52
N ALA A 70 10.27 33.90 34.16
CA ALA A 70 8.89 33.46 34.37
C ALA A 70 8.52 32.23 33.52
N PHE A 71 9.25 32.00 32.42
CA PHE A 71 8.98 30.92 31.46
C PHE A 71 9.96 29.73 31.55
N ARG A 72 10.95 29.79 32.45
CA ARG A 72 12.04 28.80 32.55
C ARG A 72 11.59 27.38 32.92
N ASN A 73 10.40 27.22 33.51
CA ASN A 73 9.81 25.93 33.87
C ASN A 73 8.57 25.58 33.04
N MET A 74 8.26 26.34 32.00
CA MET A 74 7.11 26.12 31.13
C MET A 74 7.56 25.53 29.80
N SER A 75 6.73 24.67 29.21
CA SER A 75 6.97 24.23 27.82
C SER A 75 6.94 25.44 26.87
N GLY A 76 7.69 25.38 25.76
CA GLY A 76 7.77 26.50 24.81
C GLY A 76 6.40 26.97 24.31
N ARG A 77 5.45 26.03 24.15
CA ARG A 77 4.06 26.32 23.78
C ARG A 77 3.31 27.09 24.86
N GLN A 78 3.47 26.71 26.12
CA GLN A 78 2.79 27.39 27.23
C GLN A 78 3.35 28.79 27.47
N ALA A 79 4.66 28.98 27.32
CA ALA A 79 5.29 30.30 27.37
C ALA A 79 4.76 31.22 26.28
N ALA A 80 4.63 30.72 25.04
CA ALA A 80 4.06 31.47 23.93
C ALA A 80 2.61 31.90 24.21
N LEU A 81 1.76 30.98 24.70
CA LEU A 81 0.37 31.27 25.05
C LEU A 81 0.26 32.36 26.13
N ALA A 82 1.00 32.23 27.22
CA ALA A 82 1.01 33.22 28.30
C ALA A 82 1.39 34.64 27.81
N THR A 83 2.33 34.74 26.86
CA THR A 83 2.73 36.05 26.31
C THR A 83 1.66 36.66 25.41
N VAL A 84 0.93 35.83 24.66
CA VAL A 84 -0.20 36.29 23.84
C VAL A 84 -1.34 36.74 24.74
N ASP A 85 -1.64 35.99 25.80
CA ASP A 85 -2.67 36.36 26.77
C ASP A 85 -2.36 37.71 27.45
N GLN A 86 -1.12 37.92 27.87
CA GLN A 86 -0.70 39.20 28.45
C GLN A 86 -0.84 40.36 27.44
N LYS A 87 -0.50 40.14 26.16
CA LYS A 87 -0.70 41.13 25.09
C LYS A 87 -2.19 41.43 24.89
N VAL A 88 -3.05 40.41 24.83
CA VAL A 88 -4.50 40.57 24.69
C VAL A 88 -5.08 41.36 25.86
N LEU A 89 -4.68 41.04 27.10
CA LEU A 89 -5.11 41.76 28.29
C LEU A 89 -4.68 43.24 28.25
N SER A 90 -3.43 43.53 27.88
CA SER A 90 -2.95 44.91 27.77
C SER A 90 -3.69 45.73 26.70
N LYS A 91 -3.96 45.13 25.54
CA LYS A 91 -4.74 45.76 24.45
C LYS A 91 -6.18 45.98 24.85
N THR A 92 -6.78 45.03 25.57
CA THR A 92 -8.14 45.12 26.09
C THR A 92 -8.27 46.25 27.10
N LYS A 93 -7.31 46.36 28.04
CA LYS A 93 -7.24 47.50 28.99
C LYS A 93 -7.14 48.84 28.27
N ARG A 94 -6.29 48.95 27.24
CA ARG A 94 -6.16 50.18 26.43
C ARG A 94 -7.45 50.52 25.67
N LEU A 95 -8.12 49.52 25.11
CA LEU A 95 -9.39 49.70 24.40
C LEU A 95 -10.50 50.14 25.35
N ASN A 96 -10.58 49.58 26.55
CA ASN A 96 -11.55 50.00 27.56
C ASN A 96 -11.30 51.44 28.02
N ALA A 97 -10.03 51.85 28.18
CA ALA A 97 -9.69 53.24 28.48
C ALA A 97 -10.13 54.19 27.36
N LEU A 98 -9.90 53.83 26.09
CA LEU A 98 -10.35 54.63 24.94
C LEU A 98 -11.88 54.69 24.80
N LYS A 99 -12.58 53.61 25.12
CA LYS A 99 -14.04 53.60 25.16
C LYS A 99 -14.56 54.57 26.22
N HIS A 100 -13.96 54.57 27.41
CA HIS A 100 -14.31 55.50 28.47
C HIS A 100 -14.07 56.96 28.05
N THR A 101 -12.89 57.28 27.49
CA THR A 101 -12.63 58.66 27.02
C THR A 101 -13.61 59.08 25.92
N THR A 102 -13.91 58.20 24.97
CA THR A 102 -14.90 58.47 23.91
C THR A 102 -16.29 58.73 24.50
N GLN A 103 -16.74 57.92 25.45
CA GLN A 103 -18.02 58.12 26.14
C GLN A 103 -18.06 59.47 26.88
N THR A 104 -16.99 59.85 27.57
CA THR A 104 -16.92 61.16 28.25
C THR A 104 -17.02 62.33 27.26
N TYR A 105 -16.34 62.25 26.11
CA TYR A 105 -16.46 63.29 25.08
C TYR A 105 -17.86 63.33 24.45
N GLN A 106 -18.51 62.18 24.26
CA GLN A 106 -19.88 62.11 23.75
C GLN A 106 -20.88 62.75 24.74
N GLN A 107 -20.74 62.48 26.03
CA GLN A 107 -21.54 63.12 27.08
C GLN A 107 -21.34 64.63 27.06
N ARG A 108 -20.08 65.10 27.00
CA ARG A 108 -19.78 66.53 26.94
C ARG A 108 -20.36 67.20 25.68
N LEU A 109 -20.31 66.52 24.54
CA LEU A 109 -20.91 67.01 23.30
C LEU A 109 -22.44 67.09 23.40
N ALA A 110 -23.09 66.14 24.09
CA ALA A 110 -24.53 66.19 24.33
C ALA A 110 -24.91 67.37 25.24
N GLU A 111 -24.12 67.64 26.28
CA GLU A 111 -24.29 68.82 27.15
C GLU A 111 -24.17 70.13 26.34
N LEU A 112 -23.11 70.29 25.55
CA LEU A 112 -22.94 71.49 24.72
C LEU A 112 -24.07 71.66 23.70
N LYS A 113 -24.58 70.56 23.12
CA LYS A 113 -25.74 70.61 22.21
C LYS A 113 -26.99 71.10 22.94
N LEU A 114 -27.22 70.67 24.18
CA LEU A 114 -28.33 71.14 25.00
C LEU A 114 -28.16 72.62 25.38
N GLU A 115 -26.95 73.05 25.73
CA GLU A 115 -26.65 74.46 26.02
C GLU A 115 -26.82 75.36 24.79
N TYR A 116 -26.33 74.91 23.63
CA TYR A 116 -26.52 75.62 22.36
C TYR A 116 -28.01 75.78 22.01
N ASN A 117 -28.79 74.71 22.19
CA ASN A 117 -30.24 74.75 21.95
C ASN A 117 -30.97 75.65 22.94
N ARG A 118 -30.47 75.82 24.17
CA ARG A 118 -31.00 76.77 25.17
C ARG A 118 -30.60 78.22 24.88
N MET A 119 -29.38 78.44 24.38
CA MET A 119 -28.83 79.76 24.08
C MET A 119 -29.32 80.34 22.75
N LYS A 120 -29.92 79.52 21.88
CA LYS A 120 -30.55 80.00 20.65
C LYS A 120 -31.81 80.80 21.03
N PRO A 121 -31.82 82.14 20.91
CA PRO A 121 -33.03 82.90 21.18
C PRO A 121 -34.04 82.54 20.10
N GLY A 122 -35.28 82.23 20.50
CA GLY A 122 -36.39 82.17 19.56
C GLY A 122 -36.48 83.51 18.85
N GLY A 123 -36.04 83.56 17.58
CA GLY A 123 -36.12 84.72 16.71
C GLY A 123 -37.58 85.02 16.36
N GLY A 124 -38.28 85.65 17.29
CA GLY A 124 -39.53 86.35 17.04
C GLY A 124 -39.24 87.84 16.89
N GLY A 125 -39.78 88.43 15.82
CA GLY A 125 -39.98 89.88 15.75
C GLY A 125 -39.58 90.52 14.42
N GLY A 126 -40.59 91.06 13.73
CA GLY A 126 -40.43 92.21 12.84
C GLY A 126 -40.39 91.88 11.35
N GLY A 127 -41.53 92.07 10.69
CA GLY A 127 -41.65 91.96 9.24
C GLY A 127 -40.83 93.02 8.51
N ASP A 128 -40.07 92.58 7.51
CA ASP A 128 -40.01 93.14 6.14
C ASP A 128 -38.92 92.39 5.33
N ALA A 129 -39.01 91.06 5.28
CA ALA A 129 -37.97 90.21 4.67
C ALA A 129 -38.55 89.08 3.79
N GLY A 130 -39.80 89.23 3.34
CA GLY A 130 -40.51 88.19 2.57
C GLY A 130 -39.87 87.83 1.23
N ARG A 131 -39.06 88.72 0.64
CA ARG A 131 -38.40 88.47 -0.65
C ARG A 131 -36.96 87.99 -0.53
N ALA A 132 -36.21 88.47 0.47
CA ALA A 132 -34.84 88.02 0.72
C ALA A 132 -34.79 86.65 1.43
N LEU A 133 -35.68 86.38 2.39
CA LEU A 133 -35.76 85.08 3.08
C LEU A 133 -36.25 83.95 2.18
N SER A 134 -37.06 84.22 1.15
CA SER A 134 -37.41 83.18 0.17
C SER A 134 -36.20 82.78 -0.67
N SER A 135 -35.33 83.73 -1.03
CA SER A 135 -34.10 83.42 -1.77
C SER A 135 -33.11 82.68 -0.87
N ASP A 136 -32.95 83.14 0.37
CA ASP A 136 -32.01 82.59 1.34
C ASP A 136 -32.47 81.22 1.88
N ALA A 137 -33.78 81.01 2.10
CA ALA A 137 -34.34 79.70 2.45
C ALA A 137 -34.30 78.71 1.28
N ARG A 138 -34.50 79.18 0.03
CA ARG A 138 -34.31 78.33 -1.17
C ARG A 138 -32.83 77.99 -1.39
N ALA A 139 -31.91 78.91 -1.11
CA ALA A 139 -30.47 78.66 -1.16
C ALA A 139 -30.04 77.63 -0.10
N ARG A 140 -30.50 77.78 1.14
CA ARG A 140 -30.26 76.80 2.22
C ARG A 140 -30.84 75.43 1.90
N LYS A 141 -32.07 75.37 1.37
CA LYS A 141 -32.68 74.10 0.95
C LYS A 141 -31.89 73.44 -0.19
N ARG A 142 -31.39 74.21 -1.15
CA ARG A 142 -30.50 73.71 -2.22
C ARG A 142 -29.17 73.20 -1.68
N GLU A 143 -28.60 73.86 -0.68
CA GLU A 143 -27.36 73.42 -0.03
C GLU A 143 -27.57 72.15 0.81
N GLU A 144 -28.68 72.07 1.55
CA GLU A 144 -29.12 70.86 2.25
C GLU A 144 -29.39 69.70 1.28
N ASP A 145 -30.01 69.97 0.14
CA ASP A 145 -30.27 68.95 -0.87
C ASP A 145 -28.97 68.53 -1.60
N ALA A 146 -28.03 69.46 -1.82
CA ALA A 146 -26.69 69.17 -2.36
C ALA A 146 -25.81 68.38 -1.37
N THR A 147 -25.96 68.61 -0.06
CA THR A 147 -25.26 67.81 0.96
C THR A 147 -25.88 66.43 1.11
N LYS A 148 -27.22 66.30 1.03
CA LYS A 148 -27.90 65.00 0.95
C LYS A 148 -27.51 64.23 -0.30
N LEU A 149 -27.44 64.87 -1.47
CA LEU A 149 -26.97 64.25 -2.71
C LEU A 149 -25.56 63.69 -2.55
N ARG A 150 -24.61 64.52 -2.08
CA ARG A 150 -23.24 64.06 -1.80
C ARG A 150 -23.17 62.92 -0.78
N ALA A 151 -24.04 62.91 0.23
CA ALA A 151 -24.10 61.81 1.20
C ALA A 151 -24.67 60.52 0.58
N LEU A 152 -25.67 60.63 -0.30
CA LEU A 152 -26.26 59.51 -1.03
C LEU A 152 -25.28 58.93 -2.06
N GLU A 153 -24.56 59.78 -2.79
CA GLU A 153 -23.48 59.40 -3.71
C GLU A 153 -22.38 58.63 -2.98
N ASN A 154 -21.85 59.18 -1.88
CA ASN A 154 -20.86 58.50 -1.04
C ASN A 154 -21.38 57.16 -0.49
N ARG A 155 -22.66 57.06 -0.17
CA ARG A 155 -23.27 55.81 0.30
C ARG A 155 -23.37 54.80 -0.85
N LEU A 156 -23.76 55.25 -2.04
CA LEU A 156 -23.85 54.42 -3.24
C LEU A 156 -22.48 53.87 -3.62
N GLU A 157 -21.44 54.70 -3.67
CA GLU A 157 -20.06 54.28 -3.95
C GLU A 157 -19.59 53.24 -2.93
N LYS A 158 -19.85 53.46 -1.63
CA LYS A 158 -19.54 52.47 -0.59
C LYS A 158 -20.27 51.15 -0.80
N THR A 159 -21.53 51.18 -1.23
CA THR A 159 -22.25 49.94 -1.55
C THR A 159 -21.69 49.26 -2.79
N GLN A 160 -21.31 50.01 -3.83
CA GLN A 160 -20.70 49.45 -5.04
C GLN A 160 -19.35 48.80 -4.74
N LEU A 161 -18.50 49.44 -3.92
CA LEU A 161 -17.23 48.84 -3.47
C LEU A 161 -17.47 47.53 -2.71
N LYS A 162 -18.44 47.49 -1.80
CA LYS A 162 -18.81 46.26 -1.09
C LYS A 162 -19.36 45.17 -2.02
N CYS A 163 -20.13 45.54 -3.04
CA CYS A 163 -20.61 44.60 -4.05
C CYS A 163 -19.45 44.00 -4.83
N LYS A 164 -18.51 44.82 -5.31
CA LYS A 164 -17.29 44.35 -6.01
C LYS A 164 -16.41 43.47 -5.12
N GLU A 165 -16.25 43.84 -3.85
CA GLU A 165 -15.55 43.00 -2.87
C GLU A 165 -16.25 41.66 -2.69
N ALA A 166 -17.58 41.65 -2.52
CA ALA A 166 -18.36 40.43 -2.39
C ALA A 166 -18.29 39.55 -3.65
N GLU A 167 -18.32 40.13 -4.85
CA GLU A 167 -18.13 39.45 -6.12
C GLU A 167 -16.73 38.83 -6.20
N SER A 168 -15.68 39.56 -5.79
CA SER A 168 -14.31 39.03 -5.78
C SER A 168 -14.16 37.85 -4.79
N ILE A 169 -14.78 37.95 -3.62
CA ILE A 169 -14.80 36.90 -2.60
C ILE A 169 -15.57 35.67 -3.11
N MET A 170 -16.72 35.89 -3.75
CA MET A 170 -17.52 34.81 -4.35
C MET A 170 -16.74 34.11 -5.46
N ALA A 171 -16.08 34.86 -6.33
CA ALA A 171 -15.23 34.30 -7.38
C ALA A 171 -14.09 33.45 -6.79
N TYR A 172 -13.48 33.90 -5.68
CA TYR A 172 -12.48 33.11 -4.97
C TYR A 172 -13.05 31.81 -4.39
N TYR A 173 -14.19 31.86 -3.70
CA TYR A 173 -14.83 30.65 -3.16
C TYR A 173 -15.26 29.68 -4.25
N LEU A 174 -15.70 30.16 -5.42
CA LEU A 174 -16.00 29.30 -6.56
C LEU A 174 -14.75 28.62 -7.12
N LYS A 175 -13.61 29.32 -7.19
CA LYS A 175 -12.32 28.70 -7.57
C LYS A 175 -11.89 27.65 -6.54
N LEU A 176 -11.98 27.96 -5.25
CA LEU A 176 -11.67 27.01 -4.18
C LEU A 176 -12.58 25.77 -4.24
N LYS A 177 -13.88 25.97 -4.49
CA LYS A 177 -14.82 24.86 -4.67
C LYS A 177 -14.43 23.96 -5.84
N ARG A 178 -14.07 24.54 -7.00
CA ARG A 178 -13.62 23.76 -8.16
C ARG A 178 -12.37 22.94 -7.81
N HIS A 179 -11.38 23.56 -7.19
CA HIS A 179 -10.17 22.85 -6.76
C HIS A 179 -10.47 21.68 -5.82
N LEU A 180 -11.33 21.89 -4.81
CA LEU A 180 -11.74 20.83 -3.89
C LEU A 180 -12.54 19.72 -4.59
N GLN A 181 -13.33 20.07 -5.59
CA GLN A 181 -14.04 19.08 -6.42
C GLN A 181 -13.06 18.27 -7.26
N ASP A 182 -12.09 18.92 -7.89
CA ASP A 182 -11.03 18.25 -8.67
C ASP A 182 -10.20 17.31 -7.78
N GLU A 183 -9.79 17.77 -6.60
CA GLU A 183 -9.10 16.91 -5.61
C GLU A 183 -9.97 15.73 -5.17
N SER A 184 -11.26 15.96 -4.94
CA SER A 184 -12.18 14.88 -4.53
C SER A 184 -12.28 13.75 -5.56
N LEU A 185 -12.17 14.09 -6.86
CA LEU A 185 -12.15 13.09 -7.93
C LEU A 185 -10.87 12.27 -7.93
N THR A 186 -9.75 12.83 -7.48
CA THR A 186 -8.46 12.12 -7.43
C THR A 186 -8.33 11.14 -6.26
N PHE A 187 -9.03 11.38 -5.14
CA PHE A 187 -8.89 10.53 -3.95
C PHE A 187 -9.33 9.09 -4.19
N GLN A 188 -10.38 8.86 -4.98
CA GLN A 188 -10.84 7.50 -5.26
C GLN A 188 -9.76 6.71 -6.00
N VAL A 189 -9.16 7.29 -7.04
CA VAL A 189 -8.09 6.63 -7.83
C VAL A 189 -6.87 6.32 -6.96
N GLN A 190 -6.50 7.24 -6.06
CA GLN A 190 -5.40 7.01 -5.12
C GLN A 190 -5.72 5.90 -4.11
N LEU A 191 -6.96 5.86 -3.60
CA LEU A 191 -7.42 4.80 -2.70
C LEU A 191 -7.44 3.44 -3.41
N ASP A 192 -7.99 3.37 -4.62
CA ASP A 192 -8.02 2.14 -5.42
C ASP A 192 -6.59 1.63 -5.71
N GLY A 193 -5.65 2.54 -5.97
CA GLY A 193 -4.23 2.21 -6.14
C GLY A 193 -3.60 1.62 -4.88
N LEU A 194 -3.83 2.25 -3.72
CA LEU A 194 -3.36 1.76 -2.43
C LEU A 194 -4.00 0.42 -2.04
N GLU A 195 -5.29 0.23 -2.33
CA GLU A 195 -5.99 -1.04 -2.11
C GLU A 195 -5.40 -2.17 -2.97
N ALA A 196 -5.11 -1.89 -4.25
CA ALA A 196 -4.46 -2.84 -5.14
C ALA A 196 -3.04 -3.23 -4.66
N GLU A 197 -2.25 -2.26 -4.17
CA GLU A 197 -0.94 -2.52 -3.58
C GLU A 197 -1.04 -3.38 -2.30
N ILE A 198 -2.02 -3.10 -1.44
CA ILE A 198 -2.26 -3.90 -0.23
C ILE A 198 -2.63 -5.34 -0.59
N LEU A 199 -3.46 -5.54 -1.62
CA LEU A 199 -3.83 -6.88 -2.08
C LEU A 199 -2.60 -7.65 -2.61
N LYS A 200 -1.79 -7.02 -3.46
CA LYS A 200 -0.53 -7.61 -3.95
C LYS A 200 0.40 -8.00 -2.81
N HIS A 201 0.62 -7.13 -1.83
CA HIS A 201 1.46 -7.44 -0.68
C HIS A 201 0.89 -8.56 0.20
N ARG A 202 -0.44 -8.69 0.31
CA ARG A 202 -1.07 -9.82 1.02
C ARG A 202 -0.84 -11.13 0.29
N GLU A 203 -0.96 -11.15 -1.03
CA GLU A 203 -0.66 -12.32 -1.86
C GLU A 203 0.82 -12.71 -1.76
N GLU A 204 1.73 -11.75 -1.88
CA GLU A 204 3.18 -11.97 -1.69
C GLU A 204 3.50 -12.55 -0.31
N LEU A 205 2.88 -12.00 0.74
CA LEU A 205 3.05 -12.49 2.11
C LEU A 205 2.50 -13.91 2.28
N HIS A 206 1.35 -14.22 1.66
CA HIS A 206 0.80 -15.57 1.66
C HIS A 206 1.74 -16.56 0.96
N ASN A 207 2.25 -16.20 -0.22
CA ASN A 207 3.20 -17.02 -0.96
C ASN A 207 4.49 -17.27 -0.15
N LEU A 208 5.03 -16.23 0.50
CA LEU A 208 6.20 -16.36 1.38
C LEU A 208 5.92 -17.26 2.60
N GLN A 209 4.72 -17.21 3.17
CA GLN A 209 4.32 -18.11 4.25
C GLN A 209 4.26 -19.56 3.78
N VAL A 210 3.69 -19.83 2.61
CA VAL A 210 3.66 -21.17 2.01
C VAL A 210 5.08 -21.68 1.78
N MET A 211 5.94 -20.87 1.14
CA MET A 211 7.35 -21.23 0.94
C MET A 211 8.10 -21.48 2.26
N ASN A 212 7.81 -20.72 3.31
CA ASN A 212 8.41 -20.92 4.62
C ASN A 212 7.96 -22.25 5.25
N ASN A 213 6.67 -22.55 5.18
CA ASN A 213 6.12 -23.82 5.67
C ASN A 213 6.75 -25.00 4.91
N ASP A 214 6.88 -24.91 3.58
CA ASP A 214 7.53 -25.95 2.77
C ASP A 214 9.01 -26.13 3.15
N ALA A 215 9.73 -25.02 3.36
CA ALA A 215 11.12 -25.05 3.83
C ALA A 215 11.25 -25.65 5.24
N GLN A 216 10.29 -25.38 6.13
CA GLN A 216 10.25 -25.99 7.47
C GLN A 216 9.99 -27.49 7.40
N LEU A 217 9.00 -27.93 6.61
CA LEU A 217 8.70 -29.34 6.38
C LEU A 217 9.91 -30.08 5.78
N SER A 218 10.57 -29.49 4.78
CA SER A 218 11.78 -30.05 4.18
C SER A 218 12.91 -30.18 5.21
N ARG A 219 13.11 -29.17 6.05
CA ARG A 219 14.11 -29.21 7.14
C ARG A 219 13.78 -30.28 8.17
N GLU A 220 12.52 -30.45 8.53
CA GLU A 220 12.07 -31.48 9.48
C GLU A 220 12.23 -32.89 8.90
N ALA A 221 11.90 -33.09 7.63
CA ALA A 221 12.14 -34.33 6.91
C ALA A 221 13.64 -34.68 6.89
N ALA A 222 14.50 -33.73 6.50
CA ALA A 222 15.95 -33.94 6.49
C ALA A 222 16.51 -34.26 7.89
N LYS A 223 16.00 -33.62 8.96
CA LYS A 223 16.37 -33.95 10.34
C LYS A 223 15.92 -35.34 10.75
N ALA A 224 14.71 -35.74 10.35
CA ALA A 224 14.20 -37.08 10.64
C ALA A 224 15.03 -38.16 9.92
N GLU A 225 15.37 -37.94 8.65
CA GLU A 225 16.27 -38.81 7.89
C GLU A 225 17.65 -38.90 8.53
N LEU A 226 18.23 -37.77 8.94
CA LEU A 226 19.52 -37.75 9.65
C LEU A 226 19.47 -38.59 10.93
N HIS A 227 18.43 -38.40 11.75
CA HIS A 227 18.25 -39.17 12.98
C HIS A 227 18.11 -40.68 12.70
N GLN A 228 17.36 -41.07 11.67
CA GLN A 228 17.23 -42.47 11.27
C GLN A 228 18.58 -43.07 10.86
N GLN A 229 19.38 -42.33 10.08
CA GLN A 229 20.72 -42.75 9.67
C GLN A 229 21.68 -42.87 10.86
N GLU A 230 21.64 -41.91 11.80
CA GLU A 230 22.42 -41.97 13.04
C GLU A 230 22.05 -43.18 13.90
N ASP A 231 20.76 -43.48 14.04
CA ASP A 231 20.28 -44.65 14.77
C ASP A 231 20.74 -45.95 14.13
N LEU A 232 20.67 -46.06 12.79
CA LEU A 232 21.18 -47.21 12.04
C LEU A 232 22.68 -47.38 12.25
N LEU A 233 23.46 -46.31 12.12
CA LEU A 233 24.91 -46.34 12.38
C LEU A 233 25.22 -46.74 13.83
N SER A 234 24.41 -46.29 14.80
CA SER A 234 24.59 -46.67 16.21
C SER A 234 24.32 -48.16 16.44
N LYS A 235 23.29 -48.72 15.78
CA LYS A 235 22.95 -50.14 15.83
C LYS A 235 24.05 -50.98 15.18
N GLU A 236 24.52 -50.58 14.01
CA GLU A 236 25.65 -51.24 13.35
C GLU A 236 26.92 -51.20 14.18
N ARG A 237 27.26 -50.07 14.81
CA ARG A 237 28.42 -49.97 15.70
C ARG A 237 28.30 -50.93 16.88
N LYS A 238 27.14 -50.98 17.54
CA LYS A 238 26.88 -51.94 18.64
C LYS A 238 27.01 -53.38 18.18
N GLU A 239 26.52 -53.71 16.98
CA GLU A 239 26.63 -55.07 16.45
C GLU A 239 28.08 -55.43 16.10
N ARG A 240 28.82 -54.52 15.47
CA ARG A 240 30.26 -54.70 15.22
C ARG A 240 31.03 -54.88 16.53
N GLU A 241 30.72 -54.13 17.58
CA GLU A 241 31.33 -54.30 18.91
C GLU A 241 30.98 -55.66 19.54
N ARG A 242 29.74 -56.15 19.41
CA ARG A 242 29.34 -57.49 19.85
C ARG A 242 30.12 -58.59 19.11
N ILE A 243 30.26 -58.44 17.79
CA ILE A 243 31.04 -59.37 16.98
C ILE A 243 32.51 -59.35 17.43
N ILE A 244 33.14 -58.18 17.56
CA ILE A 244 34.53 -58.04 18.01
C ILE A 244 34.72 -58.63 19.41
N THR A 245 33.81 -58.38 20.35
CA THR A 245 33.89 -58.94 21.71
C THR A 245 33.75 -60.46 21.72
N SER A 246 32.85 -61.02 20.90
CA SER A 246 32.72 -62.48 20.72
C SER A 246 34.02 -63.11 20.19
N TYR A 247 34.64 -62.51 19.17
CA TYR A 247 35.91 -62.99 18.63
C TYR A 247 37.06 -62.86 19.64
N ARG A 248 37.14 -61.76 20.39
CA ARG A 248 38.14 -61.60 21.47
C ARG A 248 38.01 -62.70 22.50
N LYS A 249 36.78 -63.03 22.92
CA LYS A 249 36.52 -64.12 23.87
C LYS A 249 36.97 -65.48 23.32
N MET A 250 36.65 -65.79 22.06
CA MET A 250 37.10 -67.04 21.42
C MET A 250 38.63 -67.14 21.34
N VAL A 251 39.32 -66.02 21.08
CA VAL A 251 40.79 -65.97 21.06
C VAL A 251 41.36 -66.16 22.47
N GLU A 252 40.79 -65.51 23.49
CA GLU A 252 41.20 -65.69 24.89
C GLU A 252 40.98 -67.12 25.37
N GLU A 253 39.85 -67.75 25.03
CA GLU A 253 39.56 -69.14 25.35
C GLU A 253 40.56 -70.10 24.70
N ARG A 254 40.88 -69.92 23.40
CA ARG A 254 41.91 -70.71 22.72
C ARG A 254 43.29 -70.50 23.34
N ARG A 255 43.63 -69.27 23.72
CA ARG A 255 44.91 -68.98 24.41
C ARG A 255 44.97 -69.66 25.77
N ALA A 256 43.89 -69.62 26.55
CA ALA A 256 43.80 -70.30 27.85
C ALA A 256 43.86 -71.83 27.72
N GLN A 257 43.26 -72.39 26.66
CA GLN A 257 43.40 -73.82 26.34
C GLN A 257 44.83 -74.19 25.94
N ALA A 258 45.47 -73.39 25.08
CA ALA A 258 46.87 -73.59 24.71
C ALA A 258 47.79 -73.52 25.94
N GLU A 259 47.58 -72.56 26.84
CA GLU A 259 48.33 -72.46 28.10
C GLU A 259 48.07 -73.67 29.02
N ARG A 260 46.85 -74.20 29.06
CA ARG A 260 46.54 -75.45 29.80
C ARG A 260 47.21 -76.68 29.18
N VAL A 261 47.30 -76.75 27.85
CA VAL A 261 47.99 -77.83 27.14
C VAL A 261 49.49 -77.73 27.35
N ASP A 262 50.08 -76.53 27.26
CA ASP A 262 51.50 -76.28 27.52
C ASP A 262 51.88 -76.64 28.98
N ARG A 263 51.05 -76.24 29.96
CA ARG A 263 51.19 -76.67 31.36
C ARG A 263 51.05 -78.19 31.56
N LYS A 264 50.29 -78.89 30.71
CA LYS A 264 50.13 -80.36 30.75
C LYS A 264 51.24 -81.09 29.97
N GLN A 265 51.79 -80.51 28.91
CA GLN A 265 52.88 -81.06 28.10
C GLN A 265 54.24 -80.98 28.82
N VAL A 266 54.42 -80.03 29.74
CA VAL A 266 55.59 -80.02 30.65
C VAL A 266 55.56 -81.19 31.66
N GLN A 267 54.46 -81.95 31.78
CA GLN A 267 54.33 -83.13 32.67
C GLN A 267 53.73 -84.36 31.97
N ARG A 268 54.42 -84.96 30.98
CA ARG A 268 54.36 -86.43 30.70
C ARG A 268 55.25 -86.84 29.52
N PRO A 269 56.00 -87.96 29.62
CA PRO A 269 56.64 -88.61 28.47
C PRO A 269 55.72 -89.64 27.78
N ALA A 270 56.13 -89.99 26.57
CA ALA A 270 55.50 -90.79 25.52
C ALA A 270 55.05 -92.21 25.91
N VAL A 271 53.98 -92.72 25.27
CA VAL A 271 53.75 -94.15 24.94
C VAL A 271 52.73 -94.26 23.77
N GLN A 272 53.14 -94.89 22.66
CA GLN A 272 52.23 -95.58 21.70
C GLN A 272 51.79 -96.92 22.32
N PRO A 273 50.63 -97.47 21.96
CA PRO A 273 50.74 -98.76 21.26
C PRO A 273 49.67 -99.02 20.19
N ASP A 274 50.04 -100.07 19.46
CA ASP A 274 49.51 -100.70 18.26
C ASP A 274 48.24 -101.54 18.43
N GLU A 275 47.64 -101.78 17.26
CA GLU A 275 47.02 -103.00 16.70
C GLU A 275 46.15 -104.00 17.52
N LEU A 276 44.97 -104.27 16.91
CA LEU A 276 44.30 -105.55 16.61
C LEU A 276 43.90 -106.50 17.76
N SER A 277 42.64 -106.97 17.75
CA SER A 277 42.33 -108.43 17.77
C SER A 277 40.82 -108.76 17.66
N SER A 278 40.53 -109.67 16.73
CA SER A 278 39.60 -110.83 16.76
C SER A 278 38.08 -110.67 16.98
N GLU A 279 37.34 -110.83 15.88
CA GLU A 279 36.54 -112.02 15.54
C GLU A 279 35.85 -112.81 16.69
N ALA A 280 34.51 -112.90 16.64
CA ALA A 280 33.74 -114.07 17.08
C ALA A 280 32.32 -114.10 16.49
N GLN A 281 31.95 -115.30 16.04
CA GLN A 281 30.75 -115.71 15.33
C GLN A 281 29.49 -115.77 16.22
N ARG A 282 28.29 -115.56 15.63
CA ARG A 282 27.21 -116.57 15.45
C ARG A 282 25.79 -115.96 15.35
N SER A 283 25.24 -116.08 14.15
CA SER A 283 23.87 -116.50 13.78
C SER A 283 22.78 -116.68 14.86
N THR A 284 21.63 -116.03 14.65
CA THR A 284 20.26 -116.51 14.97
C THR A 284 19.22 -115.67 14.20
N THR A 285 18.65 -116.16 13.10
CA THR A 285 17.36 -116.88 13.02
C THR A 285 16.20 -116.00 12.55
N ARG A 286 16.01 -116.00 11.22
CA ARG A 286 14.74 -116.12 10.48
C ARG A 286 13.45 -115.66 11.19
N MET A 287 13.24 -114.35 11.28
CA MET A 287 11.93 -113.67 11.08
C MET A 287 12.08 -112.24 10.50
N ALA A 288 13.28 -111.83 10.07
CA ALA A 288 13.61 -110.46 9.71
C ALA A 288 13.55 -110.13 8.20
N ALA A 289 13.16 -111.03 7.30
CA ALA A 289 13.39 -110.81 5.86
C ALA A 289 12.54 -109.68 5.20
N GLU A 290 11.46 -109.22 5.82
CA GLU A 290 10.68 -108.06 5.34
C GLU A 290 11.12 -106.75 6.02
N GLU A 291 11.40 -106.79 7.32
CA GLU A 291 12.01 -105.66 8.05
C GLU A 291 13.44 -105.39 7.59
N GLU A 292 14.24 -106.40 7.25
CA GLU A 292 15.62 -106.28 6.76
C GLU A 292 15.68 -105.74 5.33
N ARG A 293 14.67 -106.00 4.48
CA ARG A 293 14.55 -105.35 3.17
C ARG A 293 14.10 -103.90 3.30
N ALA A 294 13.18 -103.59 4.21
CA ALA A 294 12.79 -102.21 4.51
C ALA A 294 13.95 -101.44 5.13
N VAL A 295 14.66 -102.03 6.10
CA VAL A 295 15.86 -101.47 6.73
C VAL A 295 16.98 -101.32 5.71
N SER A 296 17.23 -102.30 4.82
CA SER A 296 18.21 -102.16 3.73
C SER A 296 17.83 -101.05 2.74
N SER A 297 16.55 -100.93 2.40
CA SER A 297 16.02 -99.84 1.55
C SER A 297 16.20 -98.48 2.22
N PHE A 298 15.92 -98.37 3.52
CA PHE A 298 16.13 -97.15 4.28
C PHE A 298 17.62 -96.85 4.40
N GLU A 299 18.48 -97.83 4.69
CA GLU A 299 19.93 -97.69 4.74
C GLU A 299 20.53 -97.25 3.41
N ASP A 300 20.03 -97.76 2.28
CA ASP A 300 20.44 -97.32 0.95
C ASP A 300 20.00 -95.88 0.64
N ALA A 301 18.76 -95.51 1.01
CA ALA A 301 18.30 -94.14 0.92
C ALA A 301 19.13 -93.20 1.82
N PHE A 302 19.47 -93.66 3.03
CA PHE A 302 20.32 -92.93 3.97
C PHE A 302 21.73 -92.76 3.44
N ARG A 303 22.35 -93.80 2.87
CA ARG A 303 23.66 -93.68 2.21
C ARG A 303 23.64 -92.67 1.09
N ARG A 304 22.61 -92.69 0.22
CA ARG A 304 22.46 -91.70 -0.85
C ARG A 304 22.31 -90.27 -0.33
N ILE A 305 21.56 -90.06 0.76
CA ILE A 305 21.42 -88.74 1.40
C ILE A 305 22.74 -88.32 2.03
N LYS A 306 23.43 -89.25 2.70
CA LYS A 306 24.74 -89.03 3.33
C LYS A 306 25.79 -88.60 2.31
N ASP A 307 25.84 -89.28 1.17
CA ASP A 307 26.75 -89.00 0.07
C ASP A 307 26.41 -87.68 -0.63
N ALA A 308 25.12 -87.36 -0.79
CA ALA A 308 24.66 -86.10 -1.41
C ALA A 308 24.82 -84.87 -0.49
N THR A 309 24.72 -85.05 0.83
CA THR A 309 24.84 -83.96 1.82
C THR A 309 26.26 -83.83 2.37
N GLY A 310 27.08 -84.88 2.29
CA GLY A 310 28.46 -84.92 2.80
C GLY A 310 28.56 -84.98 4.33
N VAL A 311 27.46 -85.32 5.02
CA VAL A 311 27.34 -85.24 6.48
C VAL A 311 27.46 -86.61 7.13
N THR A 312 28.19 -86.76 8.24
CA THR A 312 28.46 -88.07 8.84
C THR A 312 27.41 -88.56 9.86
N ASP A 313 26.67 -87.64 10.48
CA ASP A 313 25.70 -87.88 11.57
C ASP A 313 24.26 -87.56 11.12
N ILE A 314 23.31 -88.39 11.55
CA ILE A 314 21.88 -88.30 11.21
C ILE A 314 21.26 -87.01 11.78
N HIS A 315 21.69 -86.59 12.97
CA HIS A 315 21.18 -85.36 13.59
C HIS A 315 21.56 -84.11 12.79
N GLU A 316 22.78 -84.06 12.25
CA GLU A 316 23.25 -82.93 11.44
C GLU A 316 22.49 -82.87 10.09
N ILE A 317 22.10 -84.01 9.51
CA ILE A 317 21.23 -84.04 8.32
C ILE A 317 19.87 -83.40 8.65
N VAL A 318 19.25 -83.76 9.77
CA VAL A 318 17.95 -83.22 10.18
C VAL A 318 18.03 -81.72 10.44
N GLU A 319 19.05 -81.24 11.14
CA GLU A 319 19.25 -79.81 11.40
C GLU A 319 19.47 -79.00 10.11
N ARG A 320 20.25 -79.53 9.15
CA ARG A 320 20.41 -78.88 7.84
C ARG A 320 19.12 -78.85 7.03
N PHE A 321 18.34 -79.93 7.06
CA PHE A 321 17.03 -79.94 6.39
C PHE A 321 16.04 -78.94 7.01
N VAL A 322 16.02 -78.82 8.34
CA VAL A 322 15.15 -77.86 9.03
C VAL A 322 15.58 -76.43 8.71
N SER A 323 16.87 -76.10 8.83
CA SER A 323 17.38 -74.76 8.50
C SER A 323 17.21 -74.42 7.01
N GLN A 324 17.40 -75.38 6.10
CA GLN A 324 17.16 -75.18 4.66
C GLN A 324 15.68 -74.98 4.35
N LYS A 325 14.79 -75.66 5.07
CA LYS A 325 13.33 -75.45 4.93
C LYS A 325 12.91 -74.08 5.45
N GLU A 326 13.53 -73.61 6.54
CA GLU A 326 13.29 -72.26 7.07
C GLU A 326 13.81 -71.17 6.13
N THR A 327 15.02 -71.32 5.59
CA THR A 327 15.56 -70.38 4.59
C THR A 327 14.71 -70.37 3.32
N HIS A 328 14.24 -71.52 2.87
CA HIS A 328 13.33 -71.62 1.73
C HIS A 328 12.02 -70.86 1.98
N ARG A 329 11.36 -71.09 3.12
CA ARG A 329 10.14 -70.34 3.49
C ARG A 329 10.39 -68.84 3.59
N HIS A 330 11.54 -68.43 4.12
CA HIS A 330 11.89 -67.02 4.20
C HIS A 330 12.08 -66.39 2.80
N LEU A 331 12.75 -67.10 1.89
CA LEU A 331 12.91 -66.67 0.50
C LEU A 331 11.58 -66.62 -0.26
N GLU A 332 10.67 -67.57 -0.03
CA GLU A 332 9.31 -67.52 -0.59
C GLU A 332 8.54 -66.30 -0.09
N LYS A 333 8.65 -65.98 1.20
CA LYS A 333 8.03 -64.78 1.77
C LYS A 333 8.61 -63.50 1.16
N LEU A 334 9.93 -63.39 1.08
CA LEU A 334 10.62 -62.27 0.43
C LEU A 334 10.25 -62.14 -1.05
N LYS A 335 10.06 -63.25 -1.75
CA LYS A 335 9.58 -63.25 -3.13
C LYS A 335 8.17 -62.66 -3.21
N GLY A 336 7.26 -63.08 -2.34
CA GLY A 336 5.90 -62.52 -2.27
C GLY A 336 5.90 -61.02 -1.95
N GLU A 337 6.65 -60.59 -0.95
CA GLU A 337 6.79 -59.16 -0.59
C GLU A 337 7.37 -58.34 -1.75
N ASN A 338 8.37 -58.86 -2.48
CA ASN A 338 8.91 -58.19 -3.66
C ASN A 338 7.91 -58.15 -4.83
N GLU A 339 7.10 -59.19 -5.03
CA GLU A 339 6.05 -59.21 -6.06
C GLU A 339 4.96 -58.16 -5.77
N GLU A 340 4.55 -58.01 -4.52
CA GLU A 340 3.61 -56.98 -4.08
C GLU A 340 4.17 -55.56 -4.32
N VAL A 341 5.41 -55.31 -3.90
CA VAL A 341 6.09 -54.02 -4.12
C VAL A 341 6.21 -53.71 -5.61
N LEU A 342 6.53 -54.72 -6.44
CA LEU A 342 6.64 -54.56 -7.89
C LEU A 342 5.28 -54.23 -8.53
N GLN A 343 4.18 -54.80 -8.04
CA GLN A 343 2.83 -54.42 -8.48
C GLN A 343 2.50 -52.98 -8.10
N GLN A 344 2.74 -52.57 -6.85
CA GLN A 344 2.52 -51.20 -6.40
C GLN A 344 3.31 -50.18 -7.23
N LEU A 345 4.58 -50.47 -7.54
CA LEU A 345 5.43 -49.62 -8.39
C LEU A 345 4.89 -49.52 -9.83
N LYS A 346 4.33 -50.60 -10.38
CA LYS A 346 3.70 -50.58 -11.71
C LYS A 346 2.45 -49.70 -11.72
N GLU A 347 1.59 -49.83 -10.72
CA GLU A 347 0.38 -49.00 -10.58
C GLU A 347 0.73 -47.53 -10.42
N GLN A 348 1.73 -47.21 -9.59
CA GLN A 348 2.23 -45.84 -9.44
C GLN A 348 2.80 -45.28 -10.75
N LYS A 349 3.55 -46.10 -11.50
CA LYS A 349 4.07 -45.70 -12.81
C LYS A 349 2.94 -45.39 -13.79
N GLU A 350 1.90 -46.21 -13.84
CA GLU A 350 0.73 -45.97 -14.71
C GLU A 350 -0.03 -44.70 -14.31
N LEU A 351 -0.23 -44.47 -13.01
CA LEU A 351 -0.87 -43.26 -12.51
C LEU A 351 -0.08 -42.01 -12.92
N LEU A 352 1.23 -42.03 -12.70
CA LEU A 352 2.11 -40.92 -13.04
C LEU A 352 2.15 -40.68 -14.56
N HIS A 353 2.06 -41.75 -15.36
CA HIS A 353 1.99 -41.65 -16.82
C HIS A 353 0.71 -40.96 -17.28
N ARG A 354 -0.45 -41.32 -16.70
CA ARG A 354 -1.73 -40.67 -17.00
C ARG A 354 -1.71 -39.18 -16.62
N GLN A 355 -1.16 -38.85 -15.46
CA GLN A 355 -0.99 -37.44 -15.04
C GLN A 355 -0.08 -36.67 -16.00
N PHE A 356 1.00 -37.31 -16.47
CA PHE A 356 1.87 -36.69 -17.45
C PHE A 356 1.17 -36.45 -18.79
N GLU A 357 0.40 -37.42 -19.29
CA GLU A 357 -0.41 -37.27 -20.49
C GLU A 357 -1.43 -36.14 -20.33
N GLU A 358 -2.14 -36.07 -19.20
CA GLU A 358 -3.08 -34.98 -18.90
C GLU A 358 -2.40 -33.60 -18.90
N ILE A 359 -1.20 -33.49 -18.32
CA ILE A 359 -0.41 -32.25 -18.35
C ILE A 359 0.08 -31.92 -19.77
N ARG A 360 0.44 -32.93 -20.57
CA ARG A 360 0.89 -32.72 -21.96
C ARG A 360 -0.24 -32.24 -22.86
N TYR A 361 -1.40 -32.86 -22.76
CA TYR A 361 -2.55 -32.54 -23.61
C TYR A 361 -3.35 -31.33 -23.09
N SER A 362 -3.26 -30.96 -21.81
CA SER A 362 -3.76 -29.67 -21.30
C SER A 362 -2.94 -28.45 -21.74
N GLY A 363 -1.76 -28.65 -22.33
CA GLY A 363 -0.98 -27.58 -22.95
C GLY A 363 -1.66 -26.94 -24.17
N GLU A 364 -2.49 -27.70 -24.91
CA GLU A 364 -3.22 -27.18 -26.07
C GLU A 364 -4.33 -26.19 -25.67
N ALA A 365 -4.95 -26.39 -24.50
CA ALA A 365 -5.92 -25.44 -23.94
C ALA A 365 -5.26 -24.09 -23.60
N LYS A 366 -4.02 -24.11 -23.06
CA LYS A 366 -3.26 -22.90 -22.74
C LYS A 366 -2.87 -22.09 -23.99
N LEU A 367 -2.59 -22.76 -25.11
CA LEU A 367 -2.30 -22.08 -26.38
C LEU A 367 -3.55 -21.39 -26.95
N SER A 368 -4.72 -22.02 -26.82
CA SER A 368 -6.00 -21.40 -27.21
C SER A 368 -6.34 -20.20 -26.33
N GLU A 369 -6.09 -20.27 -25.02
CA GLU A 369 -6.28 -19.14 -24.11
C GLU A 369 -5.34 -17.98 -24.43
N GLN A 370 -4.07 -18.26 -24.76
CA GLN A 370 -3.10 -17.24 -25.17
C GLN A 370 -3.51 -16.53 -26.48
N GLN A 371 -3.97 -17.27 -27.48
CA GLN A 371 -4.44 -16.67 -28.74
C GLN A 371 -5.66 -15.76 -28.53
N GLN A 372 -6.62 -16.18 -27.69
CA GLN A 372 -7.77 -15.34 -27.36
C GLN A 372 -7.38 -14.08 -26.58
N LEU A 373 -6.37 -14.18 -25.72
CA LEU A 373 -5.80 -13.03 -25.01
C LEU A 373 -5.15 -12.04 -25.97
N GLU A 374 -4.33 -12.52 -26.91
CA GLU A 374 -3.70 -11.69 -27.94
C GLU A 374 -4.76 -10.99 -28.83
N GLU A 375 -5.83 -11.69 -29.21
CA GLU A 375 -6.95 -11.08 -29.95
C GLU A 375 -7.67 -10.00 -29.13
N CYS A 376 -7.89 -10.23 -27.84
CA CYS A 376 -8.50 -9.23 -26.95
C CYS A 376 -7.59 -8.01 -26.77
N GLU A 377 -6.28 -8.20 -26.66
CA GLU A 377 -5.30 -7.12 -26.59
C GLU A 377 -5.28 -6.28 -27.88
N GLN A 378 -5.30 -6.94 -29.04
CA GLN A 378 -5.37 -6.23 -30.33
C GLN A 378 -6.68 -5.43 -30.47
N GLN A 379 -7.81 -6.00 -30.05
CA GLN A 379 -9.10 -5.29 -30.05
C GLN A 379 -9.07 -4.09 -29.10
N LEU A 380 -8.49 -4.23 -27.91
CA LEU A 380 -8.34 -3.13 -26.96
C LEU A 380 -7.49 -2.00 -27.54
N GLN A 381 -6.34 -2.33 -28.15
CA GLN A 381 -5.47 -1.34 -28.79
C GLN A 381 -6.18 -0.61 -29.93
N ALA A 382 -6.93 -1.34 -30.76
CA ALA A 382 -7.71 -0.73 -31.84
C ALA A 382 -8.79 0.24 -31.31
N GLN A 383 -9.46 -0.10 -30.20
CA GLN A 383 -10.44 0.80 -29.58
C GLN A 383 -9.78 2.01 -28.91
N GLN A 384 -8.61 1.85 -28.28
CA GLN A 384 -7.86 2.97 -27.71
C GLN A 384 -7.47 3.97 -28.81
N LEU A 385 -6.94 3.51 -29.93
CA LEU A 385 -6.57 4.37 -31.05
C LEU A 385 -7.79 5.11 -31.64
N ARG A 386 -8.96 4.46 -31.69
CA ARG A 386 -10.22 5.10 -32.08
C ARG A 386 -10.67 6.17 -31.08
N CYS A 387 -10.52 5.93 -29.79
CA CYS A 387 -10.83 6.92 -28.76
C CYS A 387 -9.91 8.13 -28.86
N ASP A 388 -8.62 7.93 -29.09
CA ASP A 388 -7.65 9.02 -29.14
C ASP A 388 -7.84 9.88 -30.39
N THR A 389 -8.07 9.27 -31.56
CA THR A 389 -8.45 10.02 -32.78
C THR A 389 -9.75 10.80 -32.63
N ALA A 390 -10.74 10.27 -31.91
CA ALA A 390 -11.97 10.98 -31.61
C ALA A 390 -11.75 12.17 -30.65
N LYS A 391 -10.87 12.03 -29.64
CA LYS A 391 -10.48 13.13 -28.74
C LYS A 391 -9.76 14.23 -29.49
N GLU A 392 -8.81 13.89 -30.36
CA GLU A 392 -8.10 14.88 -31.20
C GLU A 392 -9.07 15.64 -32.10
N SER A 393 -10.05 14.94 -32.68
CA SER A 393 -11.11 15.55 -33.50
C SER A 393 -11.99 16.49 -32.66
N LEU A 394 -12.34 16.10 -31.43
CA LEU A 394 -13.11 16.94 -30.50
C LEU A 394 -12.31 18.19 -30.08
N ASP A 395 -11.03 18.04 -29.75
CA ASP A 395 -10.16 19.14 -29.36
C ASP A 395 -9.98 20.14 -30.50
N TRP A 396 -9.88 19.64 -31.74
CA TRP A 396 -9.87 20.49 -32.93
C TRP A 396 -11.19 21.26 -33.08
N LEU A 397 -12.34 20.58 -32.98
CA LEU A 397 -13.66 21.22 -33.05
C LEU A 397 -13.86 22.27 -31.95
N LEU A 398 -13.42 22.00 -30.71
CA LEU A 398 -13.51 22.95 -29.60
C LEU A 398 -12.65 24.19 -29.83
N LYS A 399 -11.44 24.04 -30.38
CA LYS A 399 -10.58 25.17 -30.77
C LYS A 399 -11.22 25.98 -31.89
N THR A 400 -11.77 25.33 -32.91
CA THR A 400 -12.48 26.03 -33.99
C THR A 400 -13.70 26.76 -33.45
N LEU A 401 -14.51 26.13 -32.60
CA LEU A 401 -15.68 26.76 -31.99
C LEU A 401 -15.30 27.96 -31.12
N SER A 402 -14.21 27.89 -30.35
CA SER A 402 -13.75 29.03 -29.54
C SER A 402 -13.29 30.20 -30.41
N THR A 403 -12.60 29.93 -31.51
CA THR A 403 -12.20 30.99 -32.48
C THR A 403 -13.42 31.63 -33.16
N VAL A 404 -14.41 30.82 -33.56
CA VAL A 404 -15.67 31.33 -34.14
C VAL A 404 -16.43 32.16 -33.12
N ARG A 405 -16.54 31.67 -31.88
CA ARG A 405 -17.19 32.40 -30.80
C ARG A 405 -16.54 33.76 -30.56
N ALA A 406 -15.22 33.81 -30.43
CA ALA A 406 -14.50 35.07 -30.25
C ALA A 406 -14.71 36.02 -31.45
N GLY A 407 -14.69 35.49 -32.69
CA GLY A 407 -14.98 36.27 -33.89
C GLY A 407 -16.39 36.86 -33.92
N VAL A 408 -17.40 36.08 -33.51
CA VAL A 408 -18.80 36.53 -33.41
C VAL A 408 -18.99 37.55 -32.30
N GLU A 409 -18.35 37.35 -31.14
CA GLU A 409 -18.36 38.32 -30.03
C GLU A 409 -17.74 39.66 -30.49
N HIS A 410 -16.59 39.64 -31.17
CA HIS A 410 -15.97 40.83 -31.74
C HIS A 410 -16.83 41.52 -32.81
N LEU A 411 -17.52 40.75 -33.66
CA LEU A 411 -18.46 41.31 -34.64
C LEU A 411 -19.63 42.01 -33.94
N ALA A 412 -20.22 41.38 -32.93
CA ALA A 412 -21.30 41.95 -32.14
C ALA A 412 -20.88 43.22 -31.39
N GLU A 413 -19.65 43.25 -30.84
CA GLU A 413 -19.05 44.45 -30.22
C GLU A 413 -18.94 45.60 -31.24
N LYS A 414 -18.45 45.34 -32.47
CA LYS A 414 -18.35 46.36 -33.51
C LYS A 414 -19.70 46.91 -33.96
N LEU A 415 -20.74 46.08 -33.95
CA LEU A 415 -22.11 46.45 -34.33
C LEU A 415 -22.94 46.98 -33.15
N GLN A 416 -22.34 47.21 -31.97
CA GLN A 416 -23.06 47.67 -30.78
C GLN A 416 -23.69 49.07 -30.96
N HIS A 417 -23.09 49.91 -31.80
CA HIS A 417 -23.52 51.29 -32.03
C HIS A 417 -24.67 51.46 -33.04
N ILE A 418 -25.02 50.38 -33.76
CA ILE A 418 -26.17 50.36 -34.66
C ILE A 418 -27.38 50.02 -33.78
N GLU A 419 -28.27 50.99 -33.61
CA GLU A 419 -29.47 50.84 -32.82
C GLU A 419 -30.38 49.78 -33.44
N ASP A 420 -30.77 48.79 -32.65
CA ASP A 420 -31.70 47.78 -33.10
C ASP A 420 -32.77 47.51 -32.03
N ARG A 421 -34.00 47.29 -32.48
CA ARG A 421 -35.20 47.09 -31.63
C ARG A 421 -35.30 45.69 -31.00
N ALA A 422 -34.24 44.89 -31.06
CA ALA A 422 -34.25 43.50 -30.66
C ALA A 422 -33.83 43.30 -29.18
N ALA A 423 -34.50 42.36 -28.51
CA ALA A 423 -34.36 42.08 -27.09
C ALA A 423 -32.94 41.64 -26.67
N GLU A 424 -32.52 42.08 -25.49
CA GLU A 424 -31.27 41.73 -24.83
C GLU A 424 -31.14 40.19 -24.68
N VAL A 425 -30.02 39.64 -25.17
CA VAL A 425 -29.73 38.21 -25.12
C VAL A 425 -29.28 37.81 -23.72
N ARG A 426 -29.82 36.71 -23.20
CA ARG A 426 -29.41 36.12 -21.92
C ARG A 426 -28.04 35.43 -22.08
N PRO A 427 -27.07 35.69 -21.19
CA PRO A 427 -25.67 35.26 -21.36
C PRO A 427 -25.38 33.76 -21.17
N ASP A 428 -26.35 32.94 -20.79
CA ASP A 428 -26.12 31.56 -20.30
C ASP A 428 -26.74 30.44 -21.17
N SER A 429 -26.88 30.60 -22.49
CA SER A 429 -27.38 29.52 -23.36
C SER A 429 -26.33 29.03 -24.36
N ASP A 430 -26.30 27.72 -24.63
CA ASP A 430 -25.48 27.09 -25.67
C ASP A 430 -25.74 27.66 -27.08
N GLU A 431 -26.84 28.40 -27.24
CA GLU A 431 -27.25 29.08 -28.47
C GLU A 431 -26.75 30.54 -28.56
N LEU A 432 -25.97 31.02 -27.58
CA LEU A 432 -25.49 32.41 -27.53
C LEU A 432 -24.81 32.85 -28.84
N VAL A 433 -23.93 32.01 -29.40
CA VAL A 433 -23.22 32.30 -30.65
C VAL A 433 -24.19 32.44 -31.83
N LEU A 434 -25.20 31.56 -31.90
CA LEU A 434 -26.21 31.61 -32.96
C LEU A 434 -27.10 32.85 -32.84
N GLN A 435 -27.48 33.22 -31.61
CA GLN A 435 -28.27 34.42 -31.35
C GLN A 435 -27.49 35.70 -31.67
N LEU A 436 -26.20 35.77 -31.30
CA LEU A 436 -25.33 36.90 -31.65
C LEU A 436 -25.11 37.00 -33.17
N LEU A 437 -25.01 35.86 -33.88
CA LEU A 437 -24.94 35.83 -35.34
C LEU A 437 -26.20 36.39 -35.98
N ILE A 438 -27.39 35.95 -35.54
CA ILE A 438 -28.68 36.44 -36.05
C ILE A 438 -28.82 37.95 -35.81
N GLN A 439 -28.42 38.44 -34.64
CA GLN A 439 -28.43 39.87 -34.35
C GLN A 439 -27.45 40.65 -35.21
N SER A 440 -26.25 40.10 -35.43
CA SER A 440 -25.26 40.71 -36.30
C SER A 440 -25.75 40.77 -37.75
N GLU A 441 -26.43 39.72 -38.24
CA GLU A 441 -27.02 39.67 -39.57
C GLU A 441 -28.10 40.74 -39.75
N LEU A 442 -29.05 40.87 -38.81
CA LEU A 442 -30.12 41.88 -38.89
C LEU A 442 -29.55 43.31 -38.91
N LYS A 443 -28.56 43.60 -38.07
CA LYS A 443 -27.89 44.91 -38.03
C LYS A 443 -27.14 45.22 -39.32
N LEU A 444 -26.45 44.22 -39.88
CA LEU A 444 -25.76 44.38 -41.16
C LEU A 444 -26.74 44.59 -42.32
N GLN A 445 -27.90 43.91 -42.32
CA GLN A 445 -28.96 44.13 -43.30
C GLN A 445 -29.58 45.53 -43.18
N ALA A 446 -29.79 46.03 -41.96
CA ALA A 446 -30.27 47.40 -41.72
C ALA A 446 -29.26 48.43 -42.25
N LEU A 447 -27.97 48.25 -41.94
CA LEU A 447 -26.89 49.11 -42.43
C LEU A 447 -26.76 49.04 -43.96
N GLN A 448 -26.92 47.86 -44.56
CA GLN A 448 -26.93 47.71 -46.01
C GLN A 448 -28.10 48.49 -46.64
N ALA A 449 -29.30 48.42 -46.07
CA ALA A 449 -30.46 49.16 -46.56
C ALA A 449 -30.31 50.69 -46.41
N GLU A 450 -29.62 51.16 -45.36
CA GLU A 450 -29.29 52.59 -45.18
C GLU A 450 -28.25 53.09 -46.20
N LEU A 451 -27.34 52.22 -46.63
CA LEU A 451 -26.31 52.51 -47.63
C LEU A 451 -26.78 52.29 -49.08
N GLU A 452 -27.88 51.57 -49.29
CA GLU A 452 -28.46 51.34 -50.62
C GLU A 452 -28.97 52.65 -51.23
N GLY A 453 -28.23 53.16 -52.23
CA GLY A 453 -28.53 54.41 -52.93
C GLY A 453 -27.62 55.59 -52.56
N ALA A 454 -26.68 55.39 -51.63
CA ALA A 454 -25.64 56.37 -51.30
C ALA A 454 -24.39 56.17 -52.17
N ASP A 455 -23.74 57.26 -52.59
CA ASP A 455 -22.46 57.22 -53.31
C ASP A 455 -21.32 57.03 -52.29
N LEU A 456 -20.90 55.77 -52.13
CA LEU A 456 -19.90 55.37 -51.14
C LEU A 456 -18.56 56.08 -51.35
N ASP A 457 -18.18 56.38 -52.59
CA ASP A 457 -16.92 57.06 -52.92
C ASP A 457 -16.94 58.54 -52.49
N ALA A 458 -18.12 59.17 -52.54
CA ALA A 458 -18.30 60.55 -52.06
C ALA A 458 -18.31 60.61 -50.52
N ILE A 459 -18.95 59.65 -49.86
CA ILE A 459 -18.98 59.56 -48.39
C ILE A 459 -17.59 59.23 -47.83
N MET A 460 -16.86 58.31 -48.45
CA MET A 460 -15.48 57.98 -48.08
C MET A 460 -14.57 59.20 -48.22
N LYS A 461 -14.72 60.01 -49.28
CA LYS A 461 -13.99 61.28 -49.43
C LYS A 461 -14.35 62.33 -48.39
N GLU A 462 -15.63 62.51 -48.07
CA GLU A 462 -16.04 63.43 -46.98
C GLU A 462 -15.48 62.98 -45.63
N MET A 463 -15.42 61.68 -45.36
CA MET A 463 -14.80 61.12 -44.15
C MET A 463 -13.27 61.25 -44.15
N GLU A 464 -12.63 61.23 -45.33
CA GLU A 464 -11.20 61.48 -45.51
C GLU A 464 -10.83 62.97 -45.31
N GLU A 465 -11.73 63.88 -45.68
CA GLU A 465 -11.56 65.34 -45.56
C GLU A 465 -11.92 65.87 -44.15
N ASP A 466 -12.79 65.18 -43.40
CA ASP A 466 -13.15 65.52 -42.03
C ASP A 466 -12.04 65.14 -41.02
N GLU A 467 -11.14 66.07 -40.70
CA GLU A 467 -10.09 65.88 -39.67
C GLU A 467 -10.65 65.47 -38.29
N GLN A 468 -11.90 65.83 -37.99
CA GLN A 468 -12.58 65.43 -36.75
C GLN A 468 -12.95 63.95 -36.70
N PHE A 469 -13.13 63.31 -37.87
CA PHE A 469 -13.44 61.91 -37.98
C PHE A 469 -12.22 61.04 -37.62
N TYR A 470 -11.05 61.33 -38.19
CA TYR A 470 -9.80 60.64 -37.86
C TYR A 470 -9.41 60.76 -36.38
N VAL A 471 -9.48 61.98 -35.82
CA VAL A 471 -9.07 62.21 -34.42
C VAL A 471 -10.02 61.52 -33.43
N ARG A 472 -11.32 61.41 -33.74
CA ARG A 472 -12.30 60.76 -32.85
C ARG A 472 -12.28 59.24 -32.92
N ILE A 473 -11.97 58.68 -34.09
CA ILE A 473 -11.95 57.24 -34.32
C ILE A 473 -10.57 56.67 -33.97
N GLU A 474 -9.46 57.20 -34.48
CA GLU A 474 -8.12 56.62 -34.25
C GLU A 474 -7.66 56.65 -32.79
N GLY A 475 -8.08 57.64 -32.01
CA GLY A 475 -7.80 57.69 -30.57
C GLY A 475 -8.60 56.70 -29.71
N LYS A 476 -9.57 55.97 -30.28
CA LYS A 476 -10.47 55.05 -29.55
C LYS A 476 -10.51 53.63 -30.12
N LEU A 477 -9.73 53.32 -31.15
CA LEU A 477 -9.68 51.97 -31.71
C LEU A 477 -8.91 51.05 -30.74
N PRO A 478 -9.43 49.87 -30.41
CA PRO A 478 -8.67 48.86 -29.67
C PRO A 478 -7.43 48.41 -30.44
N GLU A 479 -6.35 48.06 -29.74
CA GLU A 479 -5.05 47.67 -30.33
C GLU A 479 -5.13 46.48 -31.32
N TYR A 480 -6.18 45.68 -31.26
CA TYR A 480 -6.41 44.52 -32.13
C TYR A 480 -7.17 44.85 -33.43
N ASN A 481 -7.47 46.11 -33.71
CA ASN A 481 -8.26 46.46 -34.89
C ASN A 481 -7.42 46.40 -36.17
N THR A 482 -7.51 45.28 -36.88
CA THR A 482 -6.93 45.10 -38.22
C THR A 482 -7.89 45.66 -39.26
N ARG A 483 -7.54 46.80 -39.87
CA ARG A 483 -8.25 47.32 -41.06
C ARG A 483 -8.02 46.33 -42.20
N VAL A 484 -9.09 45.67 -42.67
CA VAL A 484 -9.05 44.80 -43.83
C VAL A 484 -9.09 45.69 -45.08
N ARG A 485 -8.00 45.72 -45.85
CA ARG A 485 -7.97 46.43 -47.13
C ARG A 485 -8.88 45.72 -48.13
N LEU A 486 -9.75 46.47 -48.79
CA LEU A 486 -10.60 45.92 -49.84
C LEU A 486 -9.74 45.66 -51.09
N PRO A 487 -10.13 44.72 -51.98
CA PRO A 487 -9.33 44.34 -53.15
C PRO A 487 -8.96 45.51 -54.07
N GLU A 488 -9.74 46.60 -54.06
CA GLU A 488 -9.52 47.81 -54.87
C GLU A 488 -8.34 48.64 -54.35
N ASP A 489 -8.00 48.56 -53.06
CA ASP A 489 -6.88 49.28 -52.42
C ASP A 489 -5.51 48.66 -52.73
N ARG A 490 -5.46 47.45 -53.31
CA ARG A 490 -4.20 46.76 -53.68
C ARG A 490 -3.62 47.22 -55.02
N ALA A 491 -4.36 47.99 -55.82
CA ALA A 491 -3.92 48.39 -57.15
C ALA A 491 -2.89 49.53 -57.19
N LEU A 492 -2.50 50.10 -56.03
CA LEU A 492 -1.68 51.32 -55.95
C LEU A 492 -0.41 51.20 -55.10
N GLU A 493 0.12 50.00 -54.85
CA GLU A 493 1.51 49.86 -54.39
C GLU A 493 2.43 49.77 -55.62
N PRO A 494 3.28 50.79 -55.90
CA PRO A 494 4.30 50.67 -56.93
C PRO A 494 5.34 49.62 -56.47
N PRO A 495 5.91 48.83 -57.39
CA PRO A 495 6.96 47.89 -57.03
C PRO A 495 8.19 48.64 -56.49
N ASP A 496 8.68 48.20 -55.33
CA ASP A 496 9.96 48.62 -54.76
C ASP A 496 11.11 48.20 -55.70
N ASP A 497 11.91 49.18 -56.14
CA ASP A 497 13.27 49.00 -56.70
C ASP A 497 14.31 48.91 -55.57
#